data_AF-A0A1Z9DTK9-F1
#
_entry.id   AF-A0A1Z9DTK9-F1
#
_cell.length_a   1.000
_cell.length_b   1.000
_cell.length_c   1.000
_cell.angle_alpha   90.00
_cell.angle_beta   90.00
_cell.angle_gamma   90.00
#
_symmetry.space_group_name_H-M   'P 1'
#
loop_
_entity.id
_entity.type
_entity.pdbx_description
1 polymer ?
#
loop_
_entity_poly.entity_id
_entity_poly.type
_entity_poly.pdbx_seq_one_letter_code
_entity_poly.pdbx_strand_id
1 'polypeptide(L)'
;MPRRKTVQPEPLERFYLPDGTDVEVIDESCWPIGRGQHSAQEFAENRFNPIIEDLGRILEKSDGIEKVEAILASPTTFARHIAGIGVFGEEGSDDTNARKHWYKKVNVCMKAFINARKVHQRRT
;
A
#
# COMPACT_ATOMS: atom_id res chain seq x y z
N MET A 1 -13.07 34.89 15.22
CA MET A 1 -11.80 35.05 14.47
C MET A 1 -11.80 34.06 13.30
N PRO A 2 -11.45 34.47 12.07
CA PRO A 2 -11.31 33.53 10.97
C PRO A 2 -10.23 32.49 11.32
N ARG A 3 -10.56 31.21 11.21
CA ARG A 3 -9.62 30.11 11.47
C ARG A 3 -8.52 30.18 10.41
N ARG A 4 -7.26 30.34 10.83
CA ARG A 4 -6.12 30.24 9.90
C ARG A 4 -6.21 28.90 9.19
N LYS A 5 -6.15 28.90 7.87
CA LYS A 5 -6.08 27.66 7.08
C LYS A 5 -4.76 26.96 7.42
N THR A 6 -4.81 25.66 7.67
CA THR A 6 -3.62 24.84 7.81
C THR A 6 -2.88 24.87 6.46
N VAL A 7 -1.64 25.36 6.47
CA VAL A 7 -0.75 25.30 5.31
C VAL A 7 -0.20 23.87 5.25
N GLN A 8 -0.37 23.20 4.11
CA GLN A 8 0.18 21.87 3.89
C GLN A 8 1.68 22.00 3.54
N PRO A 9 2.52 21.03 3.95
CA PRO A 9 3.89 20.97 3.45
C PRO A 9 3.91 20.85 1.92
N GLU A 10 4.93 21.41 1.29
CA GLU A 10 5.16 21.24 -0.15
C GLU A 10 5.71 19.84 -0.43
N PRO A 11 5.31 19.19 -1.54
CA PRO A 11 5.89 17.91 -1.96
C PRO A 11 7.35 18.08 -2.38
N LEU A 12 8.13 17.01 -2.33
CA LEU A 12 9.52 17.00 -2.78
C LEU A 12 9.62 17.30 -4.28
N GLU A 13 8.71 16.74 -5.05
CA GLU A 13 8.61 16.95 -6.49
C GLU A 13 7.15 16.89 -6.94
N ARG A 14 6.83 17.63 -7.99
CA ARG A 14 5.52 17.62 -8.61
C ARG A 14 5.67 17.64 -10.12
N PHE A 15 5.06 16.68 -10.80
CA PHE A 15 5.10 16.59 -12.25
C PHE A 15 3.75 16.12 -12.81
N TYR A 16 3.57 16.34 -14.12
CA TYR A 16 2.33 16.00 -14.82
C TYR A 16 2.57 14.84 -15.78
N LEU A 17 1.67 13.86 -15.75
CA LEU A 17 1.63 12.82 -16.78
C LEU A 17 1.10 13.39 -18.11
N PRO A 18 1.32 12.70 -19.25
CA PRO A 18 0.84 13.15 -20.55
C PRO A 18 -0.68 13.33 -20.66
N ASP A 19 -1.45 12.69 -19.78
CA ASP A 19 -2.91 12.82 -19.68
C ASP A 19 -3.36 13.99 -18.78
N GLY A 20 -2.41 14.77 -18.25
CA GLY A 20 -2.66 15.90 -17.35
C GLY A 20 -2.83 15.50 -15.88
N THR A 21 -2.65 14.22 -15.53
CA THR A 21 -2.69 13.78 -14.14
C THR A 21 -1.51 14.37 -13.36
N ASP A 22 -1.82 14.98 -12.23
CA ASP A 22 -0.85 15.53 -11.29
C ASP A 22 -0.27 14.43 -10.40
N VAL A 23 1.05 14.37 -10.31
CA VAL A 23 1.79 13.39 -9.51
C VAL A 23 2.72 14.13 -8.56
N GLU A 24 2.53 13.90 -7.27
CA GLU A 24 3.34 14.45 -6.19
C GLU A 24 4.23 13.35 -5.61
N VAL A 25 5.52 13.65 -5.44
CA VAL A 25 6.48 12.84 -4.70
C VAL A 25 6.58 13.41 -3.30
N ILE A 26 6.24 12.60 -2.30
CA ILE A 26 6.18 13.00 -0.88
C ILE A 26 7.03 12.05 -0.02
N ASP A 27 7.66 12.60 1.01
CA ASP A 27 8.31 11.84 2.08
C ASP A 27 7.68 12.17 3.44
N GLU A 28 8.33 11.73 4.52
CA GLU A 28 7.92 11.99 5.91
C GLU A 28 7.87 13.50 6.26
N SER A 29 8.67 14.33 5.59
CA SER A 29 8.68 15.79 5.79
C SER A 29 7.53 16.50 5.08
N CYS A 30 6.96 15.87 4.05
CA CYS A 30 5.88 16.41 3.22
C CYS A 30 4.48 15.98 3.68
N TRP A 31 4.34 15.34 4.85
CA TRP A 31 3.07 14.73 5.23
C TRP A 31 1.94 15.74 5.47
N PRO A 32 0.74 15.46 4.94
CA PRO A 32 -0.38 16.38 5.06
C PRO A 32 -0.80 16.53 6.52
N ILE A 33 -0.91 17.77 6.98
CA ILE A 33 -1.30 18.11 8.35
C ILE A 33 -2.82 18.27 8.38
N GLY A 34 -3.50 17.39 9.12
CA GLY A 34 -4.96 17.39 9.17
C GLY A 34 -5.54 16.45 10.22
N ARG A 35 -6.85 16.57 10.45
CA ARG A 35 -7.57 15.69 11.38
C ARG A 35 -7.55 14.26 10.84
N GLY A 36 -7.11 13.30 11.67
CA GLY A 36 -7.06 11.88 11.30
C GLY A 36 -5.79 11.45 10.56
N GLN A 37 -4.88 12.36 10.23
CA GLN A 37 -3.65 12.03 9.50
C GLN A 37 -2.68 11.18 10.33
N HIS A 38 -2.55 11.45 11.63
CA HIS A 38 -1.75 10.61 12.54
C HIS A 38 -2.23 9.15 12.58
N SER A 39 -3.55 8.92 12.62
CA SER A 39 -4.10 7.56 12.60
C SER A 39 -3.94 6.89 11.22
N ALA A 40 -4.02 7.66 10.14
CA ALA A 40 -3.75 7.16 8.79
C ALA A 40 -2.29 6.77 8.59
N GLN A 41 -1.37 7.56 9.17
CA GLN A 41 0.06 7.31 9.15
C GLN A 41 0.43 6.08 9.99
N GLU A 42 -0.10 5.97 11.21
CA GLU A 42 0.05 4.78 12.06
C GLU A 42 -0.46 3.52 11.36
N PHE A 43 -1.58 3.62 10.63
CA PHE A 43 -2.06 2.53 9.80
C PHE A 43 -1.10 2.19 8.65
N ALA A 44 -0.55 3.21 7.98
CA ALA A 44 0.40 3.01 6.88
C ALA A 44 1.66 2.30 7.38
N GLU A 45 2.28 2.80 8.45
CA GLU A 45 3.51 2.26 9.02
C GLU A 45 3.33 0.86 9.62
N ASN A 46 2.28 0.66 10.43
CA ASN A 46 2.17 -0.58 11.21
C ASN A 46 1.39 -1.69 10.50
N ARG A 47 0.71 -1.39 9.39
CA ARG A 47 -0.14 -2.36 8.69
C ARG A 47 0.14 -2.38 7.20
N PHE A 48 0.05 -1.25 6.51
CA PHE A 48 0.15 -1.24 5.05
C PHE A 48 1.56 -1.55 4.54
N ASN A 49 2.57 -0.85 5.05
CA ASN A 49 3.96 -1.01 4.61
C ASN A 49 4.49 -2.44 4.84
N PRO A 50 4.31 -3.06 6.02
CA PRO A 50 4.74 -4.44 6.24
C PRO A 50 4.11 -5.44 5.26
N ILE A 51 2.83 -5.25 4.92
CA ILE A 51 2.15 -6.10 3.93
C ILE A 51 2.78 -5.92 2.54
N ILE A 52 3.02 -4.68 2.11
CA ILE A 52 3.59 -4.39 0.79
C ILE A 52 5.04 -4.89 0.71
N GLU A 53 5.84 -4.69 1.74
CA GLU A 53 7.21 -5.19 1.81
C GLU A 53 7.28 -6.71 1.74
N ASP A 54 6.45 -7.42 2.50
CA ASP A 54 6.41 -8.89 2.47
C ASP A 54 6.02 -9.40 1.08
N LEU A 55 4.94 -8.88 0.49
CA LEU A 55 4.51 -9.25 -0.85
C LEU A 55 5.54 -8.87 -1.92
N GLY A 56 6.26 -7.76 -1.75
CA GLY A 56 7.37 -7.35 -2.60
C GLY A 56 8.53 -8.35 -2.58
N ARG A 57 8.95 -8.78 -1.39
CA ARG A 57 9.99 -9.83 -1.23
C ARG A 57 9.57 -11.18 -1.80
N ILE A 58 8.29 -11.52 -1.72
CA ILE A 58 7.75 -12.73 -2.38
C ILE A 58 7.81 -12.54 -3.89
N LEU A 59 7.35 -11.38 -4.38
CA LEU A 59 7.31 -11.07 -5.80
C LEU A 59 8.69 -11.17 -6.44
N GLU A 60 9.76 -10.77 -5.73
CA GLU A 60 11.16 -10.83 -6.18
C GLU A 60 11.66 -12.23 -6.57
N LYS A 61 11.06 -13.29 -6.03
CA LYS A 61 11.45 -14.68 -6.29
C LYS A 61 11.04 -15.15 -7.69
N SER A 62 11.67 -16.22 -8.18
CA SER A 62 11.41 -16.76 -9.53
C SER A 62 9.95 -17.17 -9.73
N ASP A 63 9.30 -17.73 -8.70
CA ASP A 63 7.87 -18.09 -8.64
C ASP A 63 7.02 -17.05 -7.89
N GLY A 64 7.54 -15.83 -7.78
CA GLY A 64 6.95 -14.77 -6.97
C GLY A 64 5.62 -14.27 -7.49
N ILE A 65 5.43 -14.26 -8.82
CA ILE A 65 4.19 -13.82 -9.45
C ILE A 65 3.05 -14.76 -9.07
N GLU A 66 3.20 -16.08 -9.27
CA GLU A 66 2.13 -17.03 -8.95
C GLU A 66 1.80 -17.02 -7.45
N LYS A 67 2.81 -16.88 -6.59
CA LYS A 67 2.61 -16.81 -5.13
C LYS A 67 1.83 -15.58 -4.70
N VAL A 68 2.18 -14.40 -5.21
CA VAL A 68 1.44 -13.17 -4.89
C VAL A 68 0.02 -13.22 -5.45
N GLU A 69 -0.17 -13.73 -6.67
CA GLU A 69 -1.51 -13.93 -7.25
C GLU A 69 -2.34 -14.92 -6.43
N ALA A 70 -1.75 -15.99 -5.90
CA ALA A 70 -2.42 -16.95 -5.01
C ALA A 70 -2.84 -16.30 -3.68
N ILE A 71 -1.95 -15.50 -3.05
CA ILE A 71 -2.27 -14.76 -1.83
C ILE A 71 -3.41 -13.76 -2.07
N LEU A 72 -3.38 -13.07 -3.20
CA LEU A 72 -4.38 -12.07 -3.59
C LEU A 72 -5.58 -12.65 -4.35
N ALA A 73 -5.72 -13.98 -4.42
CA ALA A 73 -6.83 -14.62 -5.13
C ALA A 73 -8.19 -14.30 -4.50
N SER A 74 -8.22 -14.09 -3.17
CA SER A 74 -9.43 -13.69 -2.47
C SER A 74 -9.11 -12.86 -1.21
N PRO A 75 -10.08 -12.05 -0.73
CA PRO A 75 -9.92 -11.34 0.55
C PRO A 75 -9.60 -12.28 1.71
N THR A 76 -10.17 -13.49 1.72
CA THR A 76 -9.96 -14.48 2.77
C THR A 76 -8.55 -15.06 2.75
N THR A 77 -8.02 -15.36 1.56
CA THR A 77 -6.63 -15.83 1.42
C THR A 77 -5.65 -14.76 1.87
N PHE A 78 -5.90 -13.52 1.47
CA PHE A 78 -5.13 -12.35 1.91
C PHE A 78 -5.16 -12.18 3.42
N ALA A 79 -6.34 -12.21 4.05
CA ALA A 79 -6.49 -12.10 5.50
C ALA A 79 -5.70 -13.18 6.24
N ARG A 80 -5.74 -14.43 5.75
CA ARG A 80 -4.95 -15.54 6.31
C ARG A 80 -3.44 -15.30 6.19
N HIS A 81 -2.99 -14.80 5.04
CA HIS A 81 -1.58 -14.49 4.82
C HIS A 81 -1.08 -13.41 5.79
N ILE A 82 -1.81 -12.28 5.89
CA ILE A 82 -1.39 -11.18 6.75
C ILE A 82 -1.48 -11.51 8.25
N ALA A 83 -2.36 -12.44 8.63
CA ALA A 83 -2.37 -13.02 9.98
C ALA A 83 -1.10 -13.82 10.25
N GLY A 84 -0.64 -14.61 9.27
CA GLY A 84 0.58 -15.41 9.38
C GLY A 84 1.86 -14.60 9.58
N ILE A 85 1.91 -13.37 9.05
CA ILE A 85 3.03 -12.44 9.25
C ILE A 85 2.83 -11.49 10.45
N GLY A 86 1.78 -11.68 11.26
CA GLY A 86 1.59 -10.96 12.53
C GLY A 86 1.00 -9.55 12.43
N VAL A 87 0.45 -9.15 11.27
CA VAL A 87 -0.06 -7.78 11.05
C VAL A 87 -1.21 -7.41 11.98
N PHE A 88 -2.01 -8.38 12.44
CA PHE A 88 -3.11 -8.13 13.37
C PHE A 88 -2.69 -7.95 14.84
N GLY A 89 -1.42 -8.24 15.20
CA GLY A 89 -0.96 -8.23 16.58
C GLY A 89 -1.51 -9.38 17.44
N GLU A 90 -1.36 -9.28 18.76
CA GLU A 90 -1.75 -10.33 19.74
C GLU A 90 -3.25 -10.34 20.07
N GLU A 91 -4.00 -9.26 19.79
CA GLU A 91 -5.38 -9.07 20.27
C GLU A 91 -6.48 -9.79 19.48
N GLY A 92 -6.14 -10.65 18.54
CA GLY A 92 -7.13 -11.51 17.90
C GLY A 92 -7.97 -10.84 16.80
N SER A 93 -8.45 -11.70 15.92
CA SER A 93 -8.69 -11.47 14.50
C SER A 93 -10.10 -10.96 14.19
N ASP A 94 -10.33 -9.64 14.23
CA ASP A 94 -11.33 -9.04 13.33
C ASP A 94 -10.68 -8.70 11.98
N ASP A 95 -10.66 -9.70 11.09
CA ASP A 95 -10.13 -9.57 9.74
C ASP A 95 -11.07 -8.81 8.79
N THR A 96 -12.23 -8.34 9.28
CA THR A 96 -13.25 -7.68 8.46
C THR A 96 -12.67 -6.45 7.77
N ASN A 97 -11.88 -5.64 8.49
CA ASN A 97 -11.21 -4.48 7.91
C ASN A 97 -10.18 -4.86 6.86
N ALA A 98 -9.41 -5.92 7.11
CA ALA A 98 -8.46 -6.44 6.13
C ALA A 98 -9.16 -6.89 4.85
N ARG A 99 -10.25 -7.66 4.97
CA ARG A 99 -10.99 -8.19 3.82
C ARG A 99 -11.73 -7.10 3.04
N LYS A 100 -12.39 -6.17 3.73
CA LYS A 100 -13.24 -5.15 3.09
C LYS A 100 -12.46 -3.94 2.59
N HIS A 101 -11.43 -3.51 3.30
CA HIS A 101 -10.78 -2.21 3.05
C HIS A 101 -9.32 -2.37 2.61
N TRP A 102 -8.52 -3.17 3.32
CA TRP A 102 -7.08 -3.24 3.05
C TRP A 102 -6.77 -4.04 1.79
N TYR A 103 -7.45 -5.18 1.61
CA TYR A 103 -7.31 -6.05 0.43
C TYR A 103 -7.46 -5.26 -0.87
N LYS A 104 -8.48 -4.39 -0.97
CA LYS A 104 -8.70 -3.60 -2.19
C LYS A 104 -7.52 -2.69 -2.51
N LYS A 105 -6.97 -2.00 -1.50
CA LYS A 105 -5.82 -1.10 -1.67
C LYS A 105 -4.56 -1.87 -2.06
N VAL A 106 -4.25 -2.94 -1.34
CA VAL A 106 -3.07 -3.78 -1.57
C VAL A 106 -3.15 -4.44 -2.95
N ASN A 107 -4.31 -4.97 -3.33
CA ASN A 107 -4.48 -5.66 -4.61
C ASN A 107 -4.27 -4.73 -5.82
N VAL A 108 -4.76 -3.48 -5.76
CA VAL A 108 -4.48 -2.51 -6.83
C VAL A 108 -2.98 -2.23 -6.95
N CYS A 109 -2.31 -2.00 -5.82
CA CYS A 109 -0.87 -1.75 -5.78
C CYS A 109 -0.06 -2.94 -6.33
N MET A 110 -0.31 -4.15 -5.83
CA MET A 110 0.42 -5.34 -6.25
C MET A 110 0.16 -5.73 -7.71
N LYS A 111 -1.05 -5.47 -8.24
CA LYS A 111 -1.31 -5.65 -9.68
C LYS A 111 -0.42 -4.77 -10.56
N ALA A 112 -0.17 -3.53 -10.15
CA ALA A 112 0.76 -2.65 -10.85
C ALA A 112 2.18 -3.25 -10.87
N PHE A 113 2.67 -3.72 -9.72
CA PHE A 113 3.99 -4.35 -9.61
C PHE A 113 4.10 -5.67 -10.39
N ILE A 114 3.08 -6.53 -10.34
CA ILE A 114 3.04 -7.78 -11.13
C ILE A 114 3.11 -7.46 -12.63
N ASN A 115 2.33 -6.48 -13.09
CA ASN A 115 2.35 -6.07 -14.50
C ASN A 115 3.72 -5.53 -14.93
N ALA A 116 4.34 -4.68 -14.10
CA ALA A 116 5.68 -4.16 -14.35
C ALA A 116 6.71 -5.29 -14.46
N ARG A 117 6.65 -6.28 -13.56
CA ARG A 117 7.54 -7.45 -13.57
C ARG A 117 7.32 -8.34 -14.80
N LYS A 118 6.07 -8.61 -15.19
CA LYS A 118 5.74 -9.36 -16.42
C LYS A 118 6.29 -8.68 -17.67
N VAL A 119 6.23 -7.34 -17.74
CA VAL A 119 6.83 -6.58 -18.85
C VAL A 119 8.35 -6.71 -18.84
N HIS A 120 9.00 -6.65 -17.67
CA HIS A 120 10.44 -6.80 -17.55
C HIS A 120 10.92 -8.19 -17.98
N GLN A 121 10.24 -9.26 -17.53
CA GLN A 121 10.54 -10.65 -17.91
C GLN A 121 10.39 -10.92 -19.41
N ARG A 122 9.51 -10.22 -20.13
CA ARG A 122 9.36 -10.37 -21.59
C ARG A 122 10.45 -9.67 -22.39
N ARG A 123 11.19 -8.74 -21.78
CA ARG A 123 12.26 -7.97 -22.41
C ARG A 123 13.64 -8.59 -22.18
N THR A 124 13.75 -9.53 -21.24
CA THR A 124 14.95 -10.31 -20.93
C THR A 124 14.89 -11.66 -21.62
#